data_AF-A0A9P6G261-F1
#
_entry.id   AF-A0A9P6G261-F1
#
_cell.length_a   1.000
_cell.length_b   1.000
_cell.length_c   1.000
_cell.angle_alpha   90.00
_cell.angle_beta   90.00
_cell.angle_gamma   90.00
#
_symmetry.space_group_name_H-M   'P 1'
#
loop_
_entity.id
_entity.type
_entity.pdbx_description
1 polymer ?
#
loop_
_entity_poly.entity_id
_entity_poly.type
_entity_poly.pdbx_seq_one_letter_code
_entity_poly.pdbx_strand_id
1 'polypeptide(L)'
;MLFFSLFSDNATPAEKENAAVIKAMISDRKTALKAEYKDYEATYKQELRQADADYKLAQSQAKITFLSTITSSLHRELDAVEQTEEFANSDEKTKSKIYKIRLWIDQESLKCGGKQQHRPCQEEKRLEHPSPLSVLVDEKCPEGLVG
;
A
#
# COMPACT_ATOMS: atom_id res chain seq x y z
N MET A 1 25.28 32.15 -15.08
CA MET A 1 23.99 32.57 -15.67
C MET A 1 24.28 33.52 -16.82
N LEU A 2 24.05 33.10 -18.05
CA LEU A 2 24.17 33.94 -19.24
C LEU A 2 22.86 33.81 -20.01
N PHE A 3 21.89 34.70 -19.78
CA PHE A 3 20.70 34.78 -20.63
C PHE A 3 20.32 36.26 -20.79
N PHE A 4 20.91 36.86 -21.83
CA PHE A 4 20.57 38.10 -22.53
C PHE A 4 20.40 39.40 -21.70
N SER A 5 21.51 40.13 -21.56
CA SER A 5 21.51 41.59 -21.45
C SER A 5 21.12 42.19 -22.82
N LEU A 6 19.83 42.27 -23.13
CA LEU A 6 19.29 42.92 -24.34
C LEU A 6 18.63 44.28 -24.05
N PHE A 7 19.05 44.97 -23.00
CA PHE A 7 18.58 46.32 -22.70
C PHE A 7 19.72 47.31 -22.86
N SER A 8 20.11 47.54 -24.12
CA SER A 8 20.88 48.71 -24.51
C SER A 8 19.89 49.81 -24.89
N ASP A 9 20.05 51.02 -24.33
CA ASP A 9 19.17 52.16 -24.58
C ASP A 9 19.06 52.57 -26.07
N ASN A 10 19.96 52.04 -26.92
CA ASN A 10 20.03 52.27 -28.36
C ASN A 10 19.36 51.18 -29.23
N ALA A 11 18.63 50.22 -28.64
CA ALA A 11 17.96 49.16 -29.41
C ALA A 11 16.88 49.72 -30.35
N THR A 12 16.86 49.22 -31.59
CA THR A 12 15.87 49.55 -32.60
C THR A 12 14.47 49.07 -32.18
N PRO A 13 13.38 49.65 -32.73
CA PRO A 13 12.02 49.22 -32.42
C PRO A 13 11.80 47.71 -32.67
N ALA A 14 12.36 47.16 -33.76
CA ALA A 14 12.27 45.74 -34.08
C ALA A 14 13.01 44.85 -33.06
N GLU A 15 14.16 45.28 -32.55
CA GLU A 15 14.89 44.55 -31.49
C GLU A 15 14.12 44.56 -30.17
N LYS A 16 13.45 45.67 -29.84
CA LYS A 16 12.58 45.77 -28.65
C LYS A 16 11.35 44.86 -28.77
N GLU A 17 10.74 44.79 -29.95
CA GLU A 17 9.62 43.89 -30.24
C GLU A 17 10.05 42.41 -30.15
N ASN A 18 11.16 42.05 -30.80
CA ASN A 18 11.72 40.69 -30.73
C ASN A 18 12.08 40.28 -29.29
N ALA A 19 12.67 41.18 -28.50
CA ALA A 19 12.97 40.91 -27.09
C ALA A 19 11.70 40.71 -26.25
N ALA A 20 10.62 41.47 -26.52
CA ALA A 20 9.34 41.30 -25.86
C ALA A 20 8.70 39.93 -26.19
N VAL A 21 8.75 39.51 -27.46
CA VAL A 21 8.27 38.19 -27.90
C VAL A 21 9.06 37.06 -27.22
N ILE A 22 10.39 37.14 -27.21
CA ILE A 22 11.24 36.14 -26.55
C ILE A 22 10.94 36.08 -25.04
N LYS A 23 10.74 37.23 -24.38
CA LYS A 23 10.40 37.29 -22.96
C LYS A 23 9.03 36.65 -22.68
N ALA A 24 8.05 36.87 -23.55
CA ALA A 24 6.73 36.21 -23.46
C ALA A 24 6.87 34.69 -23.60
N MET A 25 7.59 34.20 -24.62
CA MET A 25 7.84 32.78 -24.82
C MET A 25 8.53 32.11 -23.62
N ILE A 26 9.54 32.78 -23.03
CA ILE A 26 10.21 32.28 -21.82
C ILE A 26 9.24 32.22 -20.64
N SER A 27 8.40 33.23 -20.47
CA SER A 27 7.39 33.28 -19.40
C SER A 27 6.36 32.15 -19.54
N ASP A 28 5.87 31.93 -20.75
CA ASP A 28 4.91 30.88 -21.07
C ASP A 28 5.53 29.51 -20.83
N ARG A 29 6.76 29.28 -21.32
CA ARG A 29 7.44 28.00 -21.11
C ARG A 29 7.74 27.75 -19.63
N LYS A 30 8.11 28.77 -18.87
CA LYS A 30 8.31 28.67 -17.42
C LYS A 30 7.01 28.29 -16.70
N THR A 31 5.88 28.83 -17.15
CA THR A 31 4.56 28.53 -16.57
C THR A 31 4.13 27.10 -16.90
N ALA A 32 4.31 26.66 -18.15
CA ALA A 32 4.05 25.29 -18.57
C ALA A 32 4.90 24.29 -17.77
N LEU A 33 6.22 24.53 -17.65
CA LEU A 33 7.12 23.66 -16.86
C LEU A 33 6.71 23.56 -15.38
N LYS A 34 6.20 24.65 -14.80
CA LYS A 34 5.69 24.62 -13.42
C LYS A 34 4.43 23.78 -13.27
N ALA A 35 3.56 23.79 -14.28
CA ALA A 35 2.37 22.94 -14.30
C ALA A 35 2.76 21.46 -14.46
N GLU A 36 3.60 21.16 -15.46
CA GLU A 36 4.13 19.81 -15.71
C GLU A 36 4.80 19.24 -14.45
N TYR A 37 5.61 20.03 -13.75
CA TYR A 37 6.25 19.61 -12.50
C TYR A 37 5.26 19.29 -11.38
N LYS A 38 4.22 20.10 -11.21
CA LYS A 38 3.18 19.86 -10.19
C LYS A 38 2.39 18.59 -10.49
N ASP A 39 2.04 18.37 -11.75
CA ASP A 39 1.31 17.18 -12.17
C ASP A 39 2.17 15.92 -11.97
N TYR A 40 3.46 16.00 -12.30
CA TYR A 40 4.42 14.94 -12.01
C TYR A 40 4.54 14.67 -10.50
N GLU A 41 4.68 15.71 -9.67
CA GLU A 41 4.78 15.57 -8.22
C GLU A 41 3.52 14.91 -7.63
N ALA A 42 2.33 15.31 -8.11
CA ALA A 42 1.07 14.72 -7.69
C ALA A 42 0.98 13.24 -8.08
N THR A 43 1.33 12.91 -9.32
CA THR A 43 1.32 11.55 -9.85
C THR A 43 2.30 10.66 -9.07
N TYR A 44 3.53 11.12 -8.88
CA TYR A 44 4.55 10.41 -8.12
C TYR A 44 4.09 10.11 -6.68
N LYS A 45 3.50 11.09 -5.98
CA LYS A 45 2.98 10.88 -4.62
C LYS A 45 1.84 9.85 -4.59
N GLN A 46 0.99 9.84 -5.61
CA GLN A 46 -0.09 8.87 -5.72
C GLN A 46 0.46 7.46 -5.97
N GLU A 47 1.39 7.31 -6.92
CA GLU A 47 2.04 6.03 -7.23
C GLU A 47 2.79 5.48 -6.01
N LEU A 48 3.49 6.34 -5.26
CA LEU A 48 4.19 5.93 -4.05
C LEU A 48 3.23 5.41 -2.96
N ARG A 49 2.08 6.07 -2.78
CA ARG A 49 1.06 5.61 -1.82
C ARG A 49 0.43 4.29 -2.25
N GLN A 50 0.18 4.12 -3.55
CA GLN A 50 -0.35 2.87 -4.09
C GLN A 50 0.65 1.73 -3.89
N ALA A 51 1.92 1.95 -4.22
CA ALA A 51 2.97 0.97 -4.04
C ALA A 51 3.15 0.56 -2.56
N ASP A 52 3.05 1.50 -1.61
CA ASP A 52 3.09 1.20 -0.18
C ASP A 52 1.88 0.38 0.28
N ALA A 53 0.68 0.69 -0.23
CA ALA A 53 -0.52 -0.07 0.06
C ALA A 53 -0.43 -1.51 -0.49
N ASP A 54 0.04 -1.67 -1.73
CA ASP A 54 0.23 -2.97 -2.37
C ASP A 54 1.30 -3.79 -1.66
N TYR A 55 2.39 -3.17 -1.23
CA TYR A 55 3.43 -3.82 -0.43
C TYR A 55 2.88 -4.35 0.90
N LYS A 56 2.13 -3.52 1.64
CA LYS A 56 1.52 -3.92 2.91
C LYS A 56 0.51 -5.04 2.72
N LEU A 57 -0.29 -4.97 1.67
CA LEU A 57 -1.24 -6.03 1.32
C LEU A 57 -0.50 -7.33 1.01
N ALA A 58 0.50 -7.30 0.12
CA ALA A 58 1.29 -8.47 -0.24
C ALA A 58 2.02 -9.06 0.97
N GLN A 59 2.60 -8.23 1.85
CA GLN A 59 3.24 -8.67 3.08
C GLN A 59 2.24 -9.37 4.01
N SER A 60 1.03 -8.80 4.18
CA SER A 60 -0.01 -9.40 5.02
C SER A 60 -0.48 -10.75 4.46
N GLN A 61 -0.67 -10.85 3.14
CA GLN A 61 -1.07 -12.07 2.45
C GLN A 61 0.02 -13.13 2.55
N ALA A 62 1.28 -12.77 2.30
CA ALA A 62 2.42 -13.68 2.42
C ALA A 62 2.54 -14.25 3.85
N LYS A 63 2.35 -13.42 4.87
CA LYS A 63 2.35 -13.86 6.27
C LYS A 63 1.21 -14.85 6.55
N ILE A 64 0.00 -14.57 6.09
CA ILE A 64 -1.16 -15.44 6.29
C ILE A 64 -0.96 -16.78 5.56
N THR A 65 -0.50 -16.75 4.31
CA THR A 65 -0.20 -17.95 3.52
C THR A 65 0.89 -18.79 4.18
N PHE A 66 1.98 -18.18 4.63
CA PHE A 66 3.06 -18.87 5.31
C PHE A 66 2.58 -19.56 6.59
N LEU A 67 1.85 -18.84 7.44
CA LEU A 67 1.30 -19.41 8.68
C LEU A 67 0.31 -20.53 8.38
N SER A 68 -0.64 -20.32 7.47
CA SER A 68 -1.60 -21.36 7.04
C SER A 68 -0.90 -22.63 6.54
N THR A 69 0.17 -22.46 5.76
CA THR A 69 0.96 -23.58 5.22
C THR A 69 1.66 -24.35 6.33
N ILE A 70 2.31 -23.66 7.27
CA ILE A 70 2.99 -24.30 8.41
C ILE A 70 1.98 -25.02 9.27
N THR A 71 0.88 -24.37 9.66
CA THR A 71 -0.08 -24.98 10.56
C THR A 71 -0.73 -26.21 9.93
N SER A 72 -1.05 -26.15 8.64
CA SER A 72 -1.53 -27.31 7.88
C SER A 72 -0.48 -28.44 7.75
N SER A 73 0.82 -28.11 7.73
CA SER A 73 1.89 -29.11 7.76
C SER A 73 1.95 -29.79 9.13
N LEU A 74 1.94 -29.00 10.21
CA LEU A 74 1.98 -29.50 11.57
C LEU A 74 0.76 -30.37 11.89
N HIS A 75 -0.44 -30.02 11.42
CA HIS A 75 -1.62 -30.89 11.53
C HIS A 75 -1.39 -32.25 10.88
N ARG A 76 -0.87 -32.28 9.64
CA ARG A 76 -0.61 -33.53 8.92
C ARG A 76 0.46 -34.39 9.60
N GLU A 77 1.52 -33.77 10.10
CA GLU A 77 2.56 -34.48 10.87
C GLU A 77 2.00 -35.05 12.17
N LEU A 78 1.17 -34.28 12.88
CA LEU A 78 0.55 -34.72 14.12
C LEU A 78 -0.46 -35.85 13.88
N ASP A 79 -1.28 -35.75 12.83
CA ASP A 79 -2.18 -36.82 12.40
C ASP A 79 -1.40 -38.11 12.09
N ALA A 80 -0.24 -38.00 11.44
CA ALA A 80 0.61 -39.15 11.15
C ALA A 80 1.17 -39.79 12.43
N VAL A 81 1.61 -38.99 13.42
CA VAL A 81 2.03 -39.51 14.73
C VAL A 81 0.88 -40.22 15.42
N GLU A 82 -0.31 -39.61 15.44
CA GLU A 82 -1.50 -40.17 16.09
C GLU A 82 -1.99 -41.49 15.45
N GLN A 83 -1.67 -41.73 14.17
CA GLN A 83 -1.97 -42.97 13.47
C GLN A 83 -0.97 -44.11 13.72
N THR A 84 0.14 -43.85 14.40
CA THR A 84 1.15 -44.90 14.67
C THR A 84 0.71 -45.86 15.78
N GLU A 85 1.10 -47.14 15.66
CA GLU A 85 0.91 -48.12 16.73
C GLU A 85 1.69 -47.76 18.00
N GLU A 86 2.85 -47.12 17.85
CA GLU A 86 3.65 -46.60 18.97
C GLU A 86 2.86 -45.56 19.78
N PHE A 87 2.15 -44.66 19.11
CA PHE A 87 1.29 -43.70 19.79
C PHE A 87 0.06 -44.36 20.42
N ALA A 88 -0.59 -45.30 19.74
CA ALA A 88 -1.74 -46.02 20.28
C ALA A 88 -1.40 -46.71 21.62
N ASN A 89 -0.20 -47.29 21.69
CA ASN A 89 0.34 -47.98 22.86
C ASN A 89 1.09 -47.05 23.85
N SER A 90 1.14 -45.75 23.58
CA SER A 90 1.84 -44.78 24.44
C SER A 90 1.11 -44.53 25.76
N ASP A 91 1.88 -44.07 26.75
CA ASP A 91 1.37 -43.72 28.06
C ASP A 91 0.52 -42.42 28.03
N GLU A 92 -0.34 -42.26 29.04
CA GLU A 92 -1.29 -41.14 29.11
C GLU A 92 -0.61 -39.76 29.14
N LYS A 93 0.60 -39.66 29.69
CA LYS A 93 1.35 -38.39 29.71
C LYS A 93 1.82 -38.03 28.30
N THR A 94 2.19 -39.00 27.49
CA THR A 94 2.55 -38.80 26.08
C THR A 94 1.33 -38.37 25.26
N LYS A 95 0.21 -39.06 25.41
CA LYS A 95 -1.07 -38.68 24.77
C LYS A 95 -1.51 -37.27 25.15
N SER A 96 -1.42 -36.92 26.44
CA SER A 96 -1.75 -35.58 26.93
C SER A 96 -0.85 -34.48 26.33
N LYS A 97 0.44 -34.76 26.10
CA LYS A 97 1.35 -33.79 25.46
C LYS A 97 1.01 -33.56 24.00
N ILE A 98 0.75 -34.64 23.24
CA ILE A 98 0.34 -34.56 21.84
C ILE A 98 -0.97 -33.79 21.70
N TYR A 99 -1.95 -34.06 22.57
CA TYR A 99 -3.20 -33.29 22.63
C TYR A 99 -2.97 -31.80 22.91
N LYS A 100 -2.07 -31.44 23.84
CA LYS A 100 -1.73 -30.04 24.10
C LYS A 100 -1.08 -29.35 22.90
N ILE A 101 -0.26 -30.08 22.13
CA ILE A 101 0.34 -29.58 20.89
C ILE A 101 -0.76 -29.33 19.85
N ARG A 102 -1.71 -30.27 19.68
CA ARG A 102 -2.89 -30.09 18.82
C ARG A 102 -3.64 -28.80 19.15
N LEU A 103 -3.97 -28.64 20.43
CA LEU A 103 -4.72 -27.49 20.92
C LEU A 103 -3.97 -26.17 20.66
N TRP A 104 -2.65 -26.17 20.80
CA TRP A 104 -1.82 -25.01 20.48
C TRP A 104 -1.82 -24.68 18.97
N ILE A 105 -1.67 -25.68 18.11
CA ILE A 105 -1.75 -25.54 16.64
C ILE A 105 -3.12 -24.95 16.23
N ASP A 106 -4.21 -25.43 16.83
CA ASP A 106 -5.57 -24.94 16.56
C ASP A 106 -5.76 -23.48 17.01
N GLN A 107 -5.22 -23.11 18.18
CA GLN A 107 -5.26 -21.74 18.68
C GLN A 107 -4.47 -20.77 17.78
N GLU A 108 -3.30 -21.18 17.28
CA GLU A 108 -2.51 -20.35 16.35
C GLU A 108 -3.16 -20.23 14.96
N SER A 109 -3.87 -21.27 14.52
CA SER A 109 -4.68 -21.24 13.28
C SER A 109 -5.79 -20.17 13.35
N LEU A 110 -6.52 -20.13 14.47
CA LEU A 110 -7.63 -19.20 14.69
C LEU A 110 -7.18 -17.74 14.73
N LYS A 111 -6.02 -17.47 15.33
CA LYS A 111 -5.42 -16.11 15.36
C LYS A 111 -5.08 -15.59 13.96
N CYS A 112 -4.80 -16.49 13.01
CA CYS A 112 -4.43 -16.14 11.64
C CYS A 112 -5.64 -15.99 10.70
N GLY A 113 -6.75 -16.68 10.96
CA GLY A 113 -7.99 -16.61 10.16
C GLY A 113 -8.99 -15.53 10.61
N GLY A 114 -8.94 -15.08 11.87
CA GLY A 114 -9.95 -14.19 12.47
C GLY A 114 -9.93 -12.72 12.04
N LYS A 115 -8.99 -12.28 11.18
CA LYS A 115 -8.88 -10.88 10.72
C LYS A 115 -9.12 -10.70 9.21
N GLN A 116 -9.69 -11.70 8.54
CA GLN A 116 -9.95 -11.66 7.08
C GLN A 116 -11.43 -11.56 6.69
N GLN A 117 -12.32 -11.01 7.53
CA GLN A 117 -13.55 -10.41 7.02
C GLN A 117 -13.29 -8.97 6.55
N HIS A 118 -12.38 -8.79 5.59
CA HIS A 118 -12.40 -7.60 4.74
C HIS A 118 -13.43 -7.87 3.64
N ARG A 119 -14.61 -7.29 3.84
CA ARG A 119 -15.73 -7.23 2.89
C ARG A 119 -15.20 -6.96 1.46
N PRO A 120 -15.61 -7.73 0.43
CA PRO A 120 -15.30 -7.37 -0.95
C PRO A 120 -16.12 -6.14 -1.30
N CYS A 121 -15.47 -5.00 -1.56
CA CYS A 121 -16.12 -3.90 -2.27
C CYS A 121 -16.12 -4.23 -3.77
N GLN A 122 -17.12 -4.96 -4.22
CA GLN A 122 -17.82 -4.61 -5.46
C GLN A 122 -18.91 -3.61 -5.04
N GLU A 123 -19.20 -2.50 -5.73
CA GLU A 123 -19.37 -2.37 -7.17
C GLU A 123 -19.42 -0.87 -7.58
N GLU A 124 -18.95 -0.62 -8.80
CA GLU A 124 -19.32 0.46 -9.75
C GLU A 124 -19.43 1.94 -9.33
N LYS A 125 -18.58 2.76 -9.95
CA LYS A 125 -19.04 3.78 -10.92
C LYS A 125 -17.91 4.14 -11.90
N ARG A 126 -18.02 3.65 -13.14
CA ARG A 126 -17.53 4.41 -14.30
C ARG A 126 -18.33 5.70 -14.35
N LEU A 127 -17.66 6.85 -14.26
CA LEU A 127 -18.00 8.08 -14.97
C LEU A 127 -16.91 9.13 -14.68
N GLU A 128 -16.18 9.46 -15.75
CA GLU A 128 -15.62 10.76 -16.12
C GLU A 128 -15.44 11.83 -15.03
N HIS A 129 -14.20 12.34 -14.92
CA HIS A 129 -13.84 13.62 -14.30
C HIS A 129 -14.77 14.79 -14.72
N PRO A 130 -14.95 15.88 -13.92
CA PRO A 130 -13.88 16.57 -13.17
C PRO A 130 -14.21 17.05 -11.73
N SER A 131 -13.15 17.52 -11.05
CA SER A 131 -13.00 18.21 -9.73
C SER A 131 -14.06 19.30 -9.37
N PRO A 132 -14.06 20.01 -8.20
CA PRO A 132 -13.18 19.98 -7.01
C PRO A 132 -13.89 20.12 -5.61
N LEU A 133 -13.11 20.00 -4.52
CA LEU A 133 -13.30 20.56 -3.16
C LEU A 133 -14.23 19.87 -2.11
N SER A 134 -13.67 19.82 -0.88
CA SER A 134 -14.24 19.49 0.46
C SER A 134 -14.61 18.02 0.67
N VAL A 135 -14.04 17.31 1.66
CA VAL A 135 -14.25 17.53 3.11
C VAL A 135 -12.98 17.19 3.92
N LEU A 136 -12.65 18.07 4.87
CA LEU A 136 -11.66 17.90 5.93
C LEU A 136 -12.12 16.85 6.95
N VAL A 137 -11.20 15.92 7.27
CA VAL A 137 -10.87 15.33 8.59
C VAL A 137 -11.99 15.15 9.61
N ASP A 138 -12.21 13.90 10.07
CA ASP A 138 -12.17 13.65 11.53
C ASP A 138 -11.58 12.26 11.86
N GLU A 139 -10.59 12.27 12.72
CA GLU A 139 -10.01 11.12 13.41
C GLU A 139 -10.99 10.64 14.48
N LYS A 140 -11.40 9.36 14.44
CA LYS A 140 -11.54 8.57 15.67
C LYS A 140 -11.62 7.08 15.37
N CYS A 141 -10.52 6.36 15.54
CA CYS A 141 -10.58 4.94 15.84
C CYS A 141 -10.88 4.80 17.34
N PRO A 142 -12.01 4.21 17.77
CA PRO A 142 -12.19 3.89 19.17
C PRO A 142 -11.25 2.74 19.55
N GLU A 143 -10.32 3.05 20.46
CA GLU A 143 -9.64 2.06 21.28
C GLU A 143 -10.67 1.37 22.21
N GLY A 144 -10.51 0.06 22.37
CA GLY A 144 -10.97 -0.67 23.54
C GLY A 144 -12.18 -1.59 23.35
N LEU A 145 -11.94 -2.89 23.56
CA LEU A 145 -12.47 -3.58 24.74
C LEU A 145 -11.81 -4.96 24.86
N VAL A 146 -10.82 -5.01 25.75
CA VAL A 146 -10.42 -6.22 26.46
C VAL A 146 -11.42 -6.37 27.61
N GLY A 147 -12.06 -7.54 27.69
CA GLY A 147 -12.90 -8.00 28.79
C GLY A 147 -12.94 -9.52 28.74
#